data_AF-A0A7Y9JKR2-F1
#
_entry.id   AF-A0A7Y9JKR2-F1
#
_cell.length_a   1.000
_cell.length_b   1.000
_cell.length_c   1.000
_cell.angle_alpha   90.00
_cell.angle_beta   90.00
_cell.angle_gamma   90.00
#
_symmetry.space_group_name_H-M   'P 1'
#
loop_
_entity.id
_entity.type
_entity.pdbx_description
1 polymer ?
#
loop_
_entity_poly.entity_id
_entity_poly.type
_entity_poly.pdbx_seq_one_letter_code
_entity_poly.pdbx_strand_id
1 'polypeptide(L)'
;MVELADERAARRGLRLFLKRDDLIHPELPGNKWRKLRHNIGPARGHGTLLTFGGAYSNHIRAVAAAGRIHGFATIGVIRGEEHLPLNDTLARAESMGMRLAYMDRATYRRKHEPDVVEALRERWGGFYLLPEGGSNAAAVRGCAELGAEVPGFDVVCCPCGTGGTLAGLAAGLAPGQRAVGFSVLRGGFMTGEVARLQRETYGERRGDWSVEDGFHFGGYARTAPELDAFADDFAGRHGIVLDRIYTAKMMFGVLALAERGAFPEGARILAVITG
;
A
#
# COMPACT_ATOMS: atom_id res chain seq x y z
N MET A 1 -12.66 -7.53 12.42
CA MET A 1 -13.20 -7.82 11.07
C MET A 1 -14.69 -7.67 11.15
N VAL A 2 -15.33 -7.16 10.10
CA VAL A 2 -16.79 -6.91 10.09
C VAL A 2 -17.36 -7.51 8.83
N GLU A 3 -18.44 -8.27 8.93
CA GLU A 3 -19.20 -8.72 7.77
C GLU A 3 -19.97 -7.53 7.19
N LEU A 4 -19.86 -7.34 5.88
CA LEU A 4 -20.55 -6.28 5.15
C LEU A 4 -21.71 -6.90 4.40
N ALA A 5 -22.93 -6.58 4.83
CA ALA A 5 -24.14 -6.96 4.12
C ALA A 5 -24.27 -6.13 2.84
N ASP A 6 -23.70 -6.61 1.73
CA ASP A 6 -23.82 -6.01 0.41
C ASP A 6 -24.64 -6.92 -0.52
N GLU A 7 -25.79 -6.44 -0.96
CA GLU A 7 -26.72 -7.21 -1.81
C GLU A 7 -26.08 -7.69 -3.12
N ARG A 8 -25.08 -6.98 -3.65
CA ARG A 8 -24.40 -7.35 -4.90
C ARG A 8 -23.61 -8.65 -4.71
N ALA A 9 -22.96 -8.81 -3.56
CA ALA A 9 -22.29 -10.06 -3.19
C ALA A 9 -23.30 -11.14 -2.77
N ALA A 10 -24.29 -10.79 -1.94
CA ALA A 10 -25.27 -11.74 -1.41
C ALA A 10 -26.11 -12.42 -2.50
N ARG A 11 -26.47 -11.70 -3.57
CA ARG A 11 -27.17 -12.26 -4.74
C ARG A 11 -26.39 -13.36 -5.48
N ARG A 12 -25.09 -13.47 -5.23
CA ARG A 12 -24.22 -14.53 -5.76
C ARG A 12 -23.87 -15.60 -4.71
N GLY A 13 -24.55 -15.57 -3.55
CA GLY A 13 -24.25 -16.46 -2.42
C GLY A 13 -22.91 -16.17 -1.75
N LEU A 14 -22.30 -15.00 -2.00
CA LEU A 14 -21.00 -14.63 -1.47
C LEU A 14 -21.15 -13.84 -0.16
N ARG A 15 -20.19 -14.02 0.75
CA ARG A 15 -20.13 -13.26 2.00
C ARG A 15 -18.92 -12.33 1.97
N LEU A 16 -19.17 -11.02 2.05
CA LEU A 16 -18.12 -10.00 2.00
C LEU A 16 -17.78 -9.52 3.42
N PHE A 17 -16.48 -9.41 3.70
CA PHE A 17 -15.96 -8.97 4.98
C PHE A 17 -14.94 -7.85 4.78
N LEU A 18 -14.83 -6.98 5.77
CA LEU A 18 -13.84 -5.91 5.80
C LEU A 18 -12.83 -6.13 6.92
N LYS A 19 -11.54 -6.03 6.57
CA LYS A 19 -10.45 -5.80 7.52
C LYS A 19 -10.12 -4.30 7.51
N ARG A 20 -10.50 -3.60 8.57
CA ARG A 20 -10.32 -2.15 8.75
C ARG A 20 -8.90 -1.80 9.19
N ASP A 21 -7.94 -2.07 8.32
CA ASP A 21 -6.53 -1.72 8.57
C ASP A 21 -6.30 -0.21 8.53
N ASP A 22 -7.17 0.56 7.87
CA ASP A 22 -7.21 2.02 7.97
C ASP A 22 -7.29 2.52 9.42
N LEU A 23 -7.84 1.72 10.33
CA LEU A 23 -7.94 2.00 11.77
C LEU A 23 -6.83 1.35 12.62
N ILE A 24 -5.83 0.71 12.00
CA ILE A 24 -4.81 -0.07 12.73
C ILE A 24 -3.91 0.78 13.63
N HIS A 25 -3.72 2.05 13.26
CA HIS A 25 -2.85 2.97 13.97
C HIS A 25 -3.40 4.39 13.82
N PRO A 26 -3.48 5.19 14.90
CA PRO A 26 -4.12 6.51 14.89
C PRO A 26 -3.48 7.51 13.91
N GLU A 27 -2.17 7.43 13.73
CA GLU A 27 -1.41 8.39 12.90
C GLU A 27 -0.70 7.77 11.68
N LEU A 28 -0.73 6.45 11.56
CA LEU A 28 -0.03 5.68 10.52
C LEU A 28 -1.03 4.71 9.88
N PRO A 29 -2.10 5.23 9.26
CA PRO A 29 -3.21 4.38 8.87
C PRO A 29 -2.78 3.30 7.89
N GLY A 30 -3.45 2.15 8.00
CA GLY A 30 -3.50 1.20 6.93
C GLY A 30 -2.25 0.36 6.73
N ASN A 31 -1.95 0.10 5.46
CA ASN A 31 -0.81 -0.73 5.10
C ASN A 31 0.54 -0.06 5.41
N LYS A 32 0.60 1.25 5.62
CA LYS A 32 1.86 1.95 5.91
C LYS A 32 2.42 1.57 7.28
N TRP A 33 1.57 1.44 8.30
CA TRP A 33 1.99 0.90 9.60
C TRP A 33 2.61 -0.48 9.45
N ARG A 34 1.94 -1.40 8.77
CA ARG A 34 2.43 -2.78 8.58
C ARG A 34 3.77 -2.82 7.86
N LYS A 35 3.97 -1.96 6.86
CA LYS A 35 5.24 -1.87 6.15
C LYS A 35 6.33 -1.26 7.02
N LEU A 36 6.01 -0.23 7.82
CA LEU A 36 6.99 0.51 8.61
C LEU A 36 7.41 -0.18 9.91
N ARG A 37 6.57 -1.02 10.52
CA ARG A 37 6.85 -1.60 11.85
C ARG A 37 8.24 -2.27 11.96
N HIS A 38 8.62 -3.04 10.95
CA HIS A 38 9.91 -3.75 10.91
C HIS A 38 11.05 -2.90 10.35
N ASN A 39 10.75 -1.70 9.85
CA ASN A 39 11.73 -0.71 9.42
C ASN A 39 12.08 0.28 10.56
N ILE A 40 11.24 0.41 11.59
CA ILE A 40 11.45 1.34 12.72
C ILE A 40 12.70 0.99 13.52
N GLY A 41 12.92 -0.29 13.84
CA GLY A 41 14.12 -0.72 14.59
C GLY A 41 15.42 -0.32 13.88
N PRO A 42 15.63 -0.74 12.62
CA PRO A 42 16.77 -0.31 11.82
C PRO A 42 16.90 1.21 11.68
N ALA A 43 15.79 1.92 11.44
CA ALA A 43 15.78 3.37 11.34
C ALA A 43 16.25 4.06 12.62
N ARG A 44 15.81 3.58 13.79
CA ARG A 44 16.28 4.07 15.09
C ARG A 44 17.75 3.78 15.31
N GLY A 45 18.22 2.59 14.91
CA GLY A 45 19.64 2.23 14.99
C GLY A 45 20.54 3.17 14.18
N HIS A 46 20.07 3.65 13.03
CA HIS A 46 20.78 4.65 12.21
C HIS A 46 20.56 6.10 12.67
N GLY A 47 19.51 6.39 13.45
CA GLY A 47 19.11 7.73 13.87
C GLY A 47 18.42 8.58 12.78
N THR A 48 18.62 8.25 11.49
CA THR A 48 17.98 8.94 10.36
C THR A 48 17.43 7.94 9.34
N LEU A 49 16.22 8.17 8.83
CA LEU A 49 15.60 7.44 7.73
C LEU A 49 15.43 8.35 6.52
N LEU A 50 15.98 7.96 5.37
CA LEU A 50 15.77 8.64 4.09
C LEU A 50 14.85 7.81 3.18
N THR A 51 13.85 8.45 2.60
CA THR A 51 12.90 7.79 1.68
C THR A 51 12.55 8.68 0.49
N PHE A 52 11.87 8.08 -0.49
CA PHE A 52 11.41 8.76 -1.71
C PHE A 52 9.89 8.81 -1.82
N GLY A 53 9.36 9.84 -2.49
CA GLY A 53 7.95 9.92 -2.88
C GLY A 53 7.63 11.09 -3.81
N GLY A 54 6.40 11.13 -4.31
CA GLY A 54 5.85 12.31 -4.97
C GLY A 54 5.30 13.35 -3.98
N ALA A 55 4.94 14.54 -4.48
CA ALA A 55 4.45 15.64 -3.67
C ALA A 55 3.15 15.35 -2.88
N TYR A 56 2.36 14.36 -3.29
CA TYR A 56 1.11 13.95 -2.63
C TYR A 56 1.21 12.53 -2.03
N SER A 57 2.41 12.13 -1.62
CA SER A 57 2.67 10.75 -1.19
C SER A 57 2.21 10.47 0.24
N ASN A 58 1.23 9.57 0.39
CA ASN A 58 0.86 8.99 1.68
C ASN A 58 2.05 8.31 2.39
N HIS A 59 3.02 7.80 1.63
CA HIS A 59 4.23 7.19 2.18
C HIS A 59 5.14 8.22 2.87
N ILE A 60 5.31 9.40 2.26
CA ILE A 60 6.11 10.51 2.84
C ILE A 60 5.50 10.94 4.17
N ARG A 61 4.18 11.17 4.20
CA ARG A 61 3.45 11.51 5.42
C ARG A 61 3.59 10.44 6.51
N ALA A 62 3.48 9.16 6.14
CA ALA A 62 3.62 8.06 7.09
C ALA A 62 5.03 7.94 7.66
N VAL A 63 6.07 8.12 6.84
CA VAL A 63 7.46 8.08 7.32
C VAL A 63 7.74 9.26 8.25
N ALA A 64 7.28 10.47 7.92
CA ALA A 64 7.42 11.65 8.78
C ALA A 64 6.79 11.42 10.16
N ALA A 65 5.55 10.89 10.18
CA ALA A 65 4.87 10.53 11.42
C ALA A 65 5.64 9.46 12.21
N ALA A 66 6.15 8.41 11.55
CA ALA A 66 6.94 7.37 12.21
C ALA A 66 8.22 7.92 12.85
N GLY A 67 8.93 8.83 12.17
CA GLY A 67 10.10 9.51 12.73
C GLY A 67 9.77 10.29 13.99
N ARG A 68 8.72 11.11 13.94
CA ARG A 68 8.23 11.89 15.09
C ARG A 68 7.81 11.01 16.27
N ILE A 69 7.07 9.94 16.01
CA ILE A 69 6.55 9.04 17.06
C ILE A 69 7.67 8.23 17.72
N HIS A 70 8.64 7.75 16.93
CA HIS A 70 9.64 6.80 17.40
C HIS A 70 11.03 7.41 17.63
N GLY A 71 11.17 8.73 17.45
CA GLY A 71 12.36 9.49 17.83
C GLY A 71 13.56 9.31 16.89
N PHE A 72 13.33 9.32 15.58
CA PHE A 72 14.41 9.34 14.58
C PHE A 72 14.16 10.42 13.51
N ALA A 73 15.23 10.98 12.96
CA ALA A 73 15.14 12.01 11.94
C ALA A 73 14.64 11.41 10.62
N THR A 74 13.90 12.20 9.84
CA THR A 74 13.40 11.75 8.53
C THR A 74 13.75 12.72 7.42
N ILE A 75 14.09 12.16 6.26
CA ILE A 75 14.38 12.89 5.04
C ILE A 75 13.46 12.36 3.92
N GLY A 76 12.66 13.25 3.34
CA GLY A 76 11.79 12.97 2.21
C GLY A 76 12.35 13.53 0.92
N VAL A 77 12.86 12.67 0.04
CA VAL A 77 13.29 13.05 -1.31
C VAL A 77 12.09 13.05 -2.25
N ILE A 78 11.65 14.25 -2.63
CA ILE A 78 10.47 14.51 -3.43
C ILE A 78 10.83 14.59 -4.90
N ARG A 79 10.11 13.83 -5.74
CA ARG A 79 10.29 13.86 -7.19
C ARG A 79 9.82 15.18 -7.81
N GLY A 80 10.71 15.83 -8.54
CA GLY A 80 10.46 17.08 -9.26
C GLY A 80 11.07 18.28 -8.55
N GLU A 81 10.52 19.45 -8.83
CA GLU A 81 10.96 20.73 -8.28
C GLU A 81 10.15 21.12 -7.05
N GLU A 82 10.70 22.02 -6.26
CA GLU A 82 10.00 22.63 -5.14
C GLU A 82 8.85 23.51 -5.64
N HIS A 83 7.72 23.44 -4.96
CA HIS A 83 6.56 24.27 -5.22
C HIS A 83 6.13 24.92 -3.91
N LEU A 84 6.07 26.25 -3.90
CA LEU A 84 5.62 27.04 -2.76
C LEU A 84 4.32 27.78 -3.09
N PRO A 85 3.35 27.84 -2.16
CA PRO A 85 3.37 27.19 -0.85
C PRO A 85 3.32 25.66 -0.96
N LEU A 86 3.87 24.97 0.05
CA LEU A 86 3.77 23.51 0.13
C LEU A 86 2.29 23.08 0.17
N ASN A 87 1.97 21.98 -0.50
CA ASN A 87 0.68 21.33 -0.33
C ASN A 87 0.54 20.71 1.07
N ASP A 88 -0.68 20.35 1.46
CA ASP A 88 -0.98 19.80 2.79
C ASP A 88 -0.15 18.57 3.15
N THR A 89 0.20 17.72 2.19
CA THR A 89 1.00 16.50 2.45
C THR A 89 2.41 16.86 2.90
N LEU A 90 3.07 17.75 2.14
CA LEU A 90 4.45 18.15 2.40
C LEU A 90 4.54 19.07 3.61
N ALA A 91 3.63 20.04 3.74
CA ALA A 91 3.54 20.91 4.91
C ALA A 91 3.34 20.10 6.20
N ARG A 92 2.48 19.06 6.16
CA ARG A 92 2.30 18.17 7.30
C ARG A 92 3.57 17.36 7.61
N ALA A 93 4.27 16.87 6.60
CA ALA A 93 5.53 16.15 6.81
C ALA A 93 6.60 17.04 7.46
N GLU A 94 6.78 18.28 7.00
CA GLU A 94 7.68 19.25 7.63
C GLU A 94 7.26 19.58 9.07
N SER A 95 5.96 19.75 9.33
CA SER A 95 5.44 19.99 10.69
C SER A 95 5.76 18.84 11.66
N MET A 96 6.06 17.65 11.13
CA MET A 96 6.48 16.48 11.91
C MET A 96 8.01 16.36 12.02
N GLY A 97 8.77 17.34 11.52
CA GLY A 97 10.24 17.36 11.56
C GLY A 97 10.91 16.64 10.39
N MET A 98 10.18 16.27 9.34
CA MET A 98 10.81 15.73 8.12
C MET A 98 11.52 16.84 7.36
N ARG A 99 12.78 16.60 6.99
CA ARG A 99 13.52 17.46 6.06
C ARG A 99 13.14 17.09 4.63
N LEU A 100 12.67 18.05 3.84
CA LEU A 100 12.36 17.83 2.43
C LEU A 100 13.58 18.12 1.55
N ALA A 101 13.76 17.28 0.54
CA ALA A 101 14.75 17.45 -0.50
C ALA A 101 14.08 17.21 -1.86
N TYR A 102 14.48 17.95 -2.88
CA TYR A 102 13.92 17.80 -4.22
C TYR A 102 14.95 17.16 -5.16
N MET A 103 14.46 16.31 -6.04
CA MET A 103 15.29 15.58 -7.00
C MET A 103 14.59 15.56 -8.35
N ASP A 104 15.29 15.98 -9.40
CA ASP A 104 14.76 16.01 -10.75
C ASP A 104 14.31 14.62 -11.22
N ARG A 105 13.41 14.59 -12.21
CA ARG A 105 12.78 13.34 -12.65
C ARG A 105 13.76 12.34 -13.24
N ALA A 106 14.87 12.79 -13.85
CA ALA A 106 15.85 11.89 -14.45
C ALA A 106 16.67 11.19 -13.36
N THR A 107 17.20 11.95 -12.40
CA THR A 107 17.94 11.40 -11.25
C THR A 107 17.04 10.55 -10.37
N TYR A 108 15.78 10.96 -10.15
CA TYR A 108 14.82 10.19 -9.34
C TYR A 108 14.50 8.81 -9.92
N ARG A 109 14.58 8.63 -11.24
CA ARG A 109 14.43 7.28 -11.84
C ARG A 109 15.60 6.37 -11.49
N ARG A 110 16.79 6.93 -11.33
CA ARG A 110 18.04 6.28 -10.96
C ARG A 110 18.29 6.26 -9.44
N LYS A 111 17.28 6.58 -8.62
CA LYS A 111 17.40 6.76 -7.15
C LYS A 111 17.93 5.56 -6.35
N HIS A 112 18.04 4.40 -6.98
CA HIS A 112 18.59 3.18 -6.38
C HIS A 112 19.99 2.85 -6.90
N GLU A 113 20.50 3.60 -7.87
CA GLU A 113 21.85 3.42 -8.39
C GLU A 113 22.89 3.89 -7.36
N PRO A 114 24.05 3.22 -7.26
CA PRO A 114 25.05 3.51 -6.24
C PRO A 114 25.53 4.97 -6.24
N ASP A 115 25.74 5.58 -7.41
CA ASP A 115 26.16 6.98 -7.56
C ASP A 115 25.17 7.96 -6.90
N VAL A 116 23.86 7.73 -7.09
CA VAL A 116 22.83 8.59 -6.51
C VAL A 116 22.73 8.40 -4.99
N VAL A 117 22.86 7.16 -4.51
CA VAL A 117 22.82 6.86 -3.07
C VAL A 117 24.03 7.44 -2.35
N GLU A 118 25.23 7.34 -2.93
CA GLU A 118 26.44 7.93 -2.36
C GLU A 118 26.37 9.46 -2.32
N ALA A 119 25.88 10.12 -3.38
CA ALA A 119 25.66 11.56 -3.36
C ALA A 119 24.67 12.01 -2.24
N LEU A 120 23.65 11.19 -1.95
CA LEU A 120 22.76 11.43 -0.82
C LEU A 120 23.48 11.23 0.53
N ARG A 121 24.37 10.22 0.65
CA ARG A 121 25.17 9.99 1.87
C ARG A 121 26.15 11.12 2.12
N GLU A 122 26.79 11.64 1.08
CA GLU A 122 27.67 12.81 1.19
C GLU A 122 26.89 14.04 1.69
N ARG A 123 25.67 14.25 1.18
CA ARG A 123 24.84 15.41 1.56
C ARG A 123 24.24 15.30 2.97
N TRP A 124 23.78 14.12 3.37
CA TRP A 124 22.96 13.94 4.57
C TRP A 124 23.60 13.10 5.67
N GLY A 125 24.78 12.54 5.42
CA GLY A 125 25.46 11.60 6.30
C GLY A 125 24.85 10.20 6.28
N GLY A 126 25.04 9.45 7.37
CA GLY A 126 24.52 8.10 7.51
C GLY A 126 23.00 8.07 7.69
N PHE A 127 22.31 7.28 6.86
CA PHE A 127 20.87 7.04 6.98
C PHE A 127 20.50 5.58 6.70
N TYR A 128 19.33 5.19 7.21
CA TYR A 128 18.60 4.01 6.78
C TYR A 128 17.80 4.34 5.51
N LEU A 129 18.15 3.71 4.38
CA LEU A 129 17.49 3.94 3.10
C LEU A 129 16.22 3.10 2.97
N LEU A 130 15.08 3.75 2.87
CA LEU A 130 13.80 3.11 2.64
C LEU A 130 13.33 3.36 1.19
N PRO A 131 12.99 2.31 0.41
CA PRO A 131 12.53 2.50 -0.95
C PRO A 131 11.19 3.22 -1.02
N GLU A 132 10.86 3.74 -2.20
CA GLU A 132 9.58 4.39 -2.48
C GLU A 132 8.40 3.47 -2.13
N GLY A 133 7.43 4.00 -1.37
CA GLY A 133 6.28 3.25 -0.89
C GLY A 133 6.60 2.18 0.18
N GLY A 134 7.84 2.13 0.66
CA GLY A 134 8.30 1.30 1.76
C GLY A 134 8.31 -0.20 1.48
N SER A 135 8.29 -0.63 0.22
CA SER A 135 8.27 -2.06 -0.15
C SER A 135 9.68 -2.64 -0.18
N ASN A 136 10.13 -3.16 0.97
CA ASN A 136 11.34 -3.98 1.10
C ASN A 136 11.03 -5.29 1.83
N ALA A 137 12.05 -6.12 2.09
CA ALA A 137 11.88 -7.39 2.80
C ALA A 137 11.27 -7.23 4.21
N ALA A 138 11.61 -6.17 4.94
CA ALA A 138 11.02 -5.88 6.24
C ALA A 138 9.52 -5.59 6.13
N ALA A 139 9.10 -4.85 5.09
CA ALA A 139 7.70 -4.58 4.82
C ALA A 139 6.91 -5.78 4.31
N VAL A 140 7.54 -6.72 3.59
CA VAL A 140 6.92 -7.99 3.21
C VAL A 140 6.66 -8.86 4.44
N ARG A 141 7.64 -8.98 5.35
CA ARG A 141 7.42 -9.61 6.68
C ARG A 141 6.33 -8.86 7.46
N GLY A 142 6.36 -7.53 7.33
CA GLY A 142 5.28 -6.59 7.63
C GLY A 142 3.89 -7.13 7.26
N CYS A 143 3.65 -7.27 5.98
CA CYS A 143 2.34 -7.65 5.51
C CYS A 143 2.04 -9.15 5.68
N ALA A 144 3.02 -10.01 6.01
CA ALA A 144 2.77 -11.42 6.33
C ALA A 144 1.96 -11.62 7.62
N GLU A 145 2.14 -10.76 8.63
CA GLU A 145 1.29 -10.80 9.83
C GLU A 145 -0.19 -10.56 9.49
N LEU A 146 -0.50 -9.75 8.47
CA LEU A 146 -1.88 -9.57 8.01
C LEU A 146 -2.47 -10.89 7.47
N GLY A 147 -1.69 -11.69 6.75
CA GLY A 147 -2.14 -13.00 6.27
C GLY A 147 -2.45 -13.96 7.42
N ALA A 148 -1.61 -13.96 8.47
CA ALA A 148 -1.81 -14.80 9.64
C ALA A 148 -3.02 -14.37 10.50
N GLU A 149 -3.41 -13.10 10.44
CA GLU A 149 -4.59 -12.55 11.15
C GLU A 149 -5.93 -12.95 10.52
N VAL A 150 -5.94 -13.53 9.31
CA VAL A 150 -7.16 -13.72 8.51
C VAL A 150 -7.42 -15.18 8.10
N PRO A 151 -7.36 -16.16 9.02
CA PRO A 151 -7.72 -17.54 8.70
C PRO A 151 -9.21 -17.67 8.35
N GLY A 152 -9.55 -18.65 7.52
CA GLY A 152 -10.95 -19.02 7.23
C GLY A 152 -11.66 -18.13 6.19
N PHE A 153 -10.91 -17.41 5.36
CA PHE A 153 -11.43 -16.75 4.16
C PHE A 153 -10.91 -17.42 2.90
N ASP A 154 -11.79 -17.68 1.94
CA ASP A 154 -11.39 -18.30 0.68
C ASP A 154 -10.53 -17.34 -0.16
N VAL A 155 -10.89 -16.06 -0.15
CA VAL A 155 -10.19 -15.01 -0.93
C VAL A 155 -9.94 -13.77 -0.08
N VAL A 156 -8.70 -13.28 -0.08
CA VAL A 156 -8.32 -12.02 0.58
C VAL A 156 -7.85 -10.99 -0.45
N CYS A 157 -8.57 -9.89 -0.55
CA CYS A 157 -8.36 -8.83 -1.54
C CYS A 157 -7.61 -7.64 -0.93
N CYS A 158 -6.63 -7.09 -1.64
CA CYS A 158 -5.96 -5.85 -1.24
C CYS A 158 -5.59 -4.97 -2.46
N PRO A 159 -5.56 -3.63 -2.33
CA PRO A 159 -5.07 -2.76 -3.39
C PRO A 159 -3.54 -2.84 -3.52
N CYS A 160 -3.03 -2.73 -4.75
CA CYS A 160 -1.62 -2.90 -5.09
C CYS A 160 -1.05 -1.69 -5.85
N GLY A 161 -0.17 -0.95 -5.18
CA GLY A 161 0.64 0.11 -5.81
C GLY A 161 2.11 -0.27 -5.99
N THR A 162 2.74 -0.85 -4.96
CA THR A 162 4.17 -1.21 -4.97
C THR A 162 4.39 -2.69 -4.62
N GLY A 163 3.37 -3.54 -4.72
CA GLY A 163 3.43 -4.99 -4.50
C GLY A 163 3.61 -5.48 -3.05
N GLY A 164 4.28 -4.71 -2.18
CA GLY A 164 4.70 -5.19 -0.85
C GLY A 164 3.57 -5.66 0.09
N THR A 165 2.37 -5.08 -0.05
CA THR A 165 1.21 -5.54 0.74
C THR A 165 0.76 -6.93 0.31
N LEU A 166 0.56 -7.15 -1.00
CA LEU A 166 0.18 -8.45 -1.54
C LEU A 166 1.27 -9.50 -1.31
N ALA A 167 2.54 -9.13 -1.52
CA ALA A 167 3.68 -10.03 -1.33
C ALA A 167 3.74 -10.59 0.09
N GLY A 168 3.53 -9.73 1.09
CA GLY A 168 3.47 -10.18 2.48
C GLY A 168 2.19 -10.91 2.80
N LEU A 169 1.03 -10.31 2.48
CA LEU A 169 -0.30 -10.89 2.74
C LEU A 169 -0.34 -12.35 2.28
N ALA A 170 0.00 -12.60 1.01
CA ALA A 170 -0.03 -13.93 0.44
C ALA A 170 0.96 -14.90 1.10
N ALA A 171 2.14 -14.42 1.52
CA ALA A 171 3.11 -15.24 2.21
C ALA A 171 2.67 -15.67 3.62
N GLY A 172 1.73 -14.95 4.23
CA GLY A 172 1.19 -15.26 5.56
C GLY A 172 -0.16 -15.99 5.56
N LEU A 173 -0.78 -16.20 4.41
CA LEU A 173 -2.07 -16.89 4.32
C LEU A 173 -1.95 -18.39 4.67
N ALA A 174 -3.01 -18.95 5.25
CA ALA A 174 -3.08 -20.39 5.51
C ALA A 174 -3.30 -21.19 4.20
N PRO A 175 -2.95 -22.49 4.17
CA PRO A 175 -3.26 -23.37 3.04
C PRO A 175 -4.74 -23.34 2.67
N GLY A 176 -5.04 -23.34 1.37
CA GLY A 176 -6.40 -23.27 0.84
C GLY A 176 -6.97 -21.86 0.71
N GLN A 177 -6.31 -20.83 1.25
CA GLN A 177 -6.66 -19.44 1.02
C GLN A 177 -5.85 -18.86 -0.14
N ARG A 178 -6.42 -17.88 -0.85
CA ARG A 178 -5.69 -17.13 -1.89
C ARG A 178 -5.83 -15.62 -1.73
N ALA A 179 -4.83 -14.89 -2.19
CA ALA A 179 -4.87 -13.43 -2.25
C ALA A 179 -5.17 -12.91 -3.66
N VAL A 180 -5.89 -11.79 -3.77
CA VAL A 180 -6.05 -11.06 -5.03
C VAL A 180 -5.62 -9.61 -4.83
N GLY A 181 -4.56 -9.23 -5.53
CA GLY A 181 -4.07 -7.86 -5.55
C GLY A 181 -4.70 -7.05 -6.66
N PHE A 182 -5.37 -5.94 -6.36
CA PHE A 182 -5.95 -5.06 -7.37
C PHE A 182 -4.97 -3.94 -7.72
N SER A 183 -4.34 -4.05 -8.88
CA SER A 183 -3.36 -3.06 -9.32
C SER A 183 -4.02 -1.70 -9.57
N VAL A 184 -3.42 -0.66 -9.03
CA VAL A 184 -3.83 0.74 -9.34
C VAL A 184 -2.98 1.35 -10.45
N LEU A 185 -1.99 0.61 -10.95
CA LEU A 185 -1.04 1.03 -11.96
C LEU A 185 -1.31 0.32 -13.29
N ARG A 186 -1.04 1.01 -14.40
CA ARG A 186 -1.07 0.41 -15.74
C ARG A 186 0.24 -0.31 -16.04
N GLY A 187 0.19 -1.38 -16.82
CA GLY A 187 1.37 -1.96 -17.45
C GLY A 187 1.71 -3.41 -17.07
N GLY A 188 0.86 -4.11 -16.32
CA GLY A 188 0.98 -5.57 -16.11
C GLY A 188 2.24 -6.07 -15.40
N PHE A 189 3.06 -5.16 -14.86
CA PHE A 189 4.34 -5.50 -14.22
C PHE A 189 4.20 -5.94 -12.76
N MET A 190 3.03 -5.72 -12.16
CA MET A 190 2.83 -5.89 -10.71
C MET A 190 3.05 -7.33 -10.25
N THR A 191 2.67 -8.33 -11.06
CA THR A 191 2.94 -9.74 -10.79
C THR A 191 4.45 -10.00 -10.66
N GLY A 192 5.26 -9.44 -11.56
CA GLY A 192 6.72 -9.54 -11.51
C GLY A 192 7.28 -8.92 -10.22
N GLU A 193 6.79 -7.73 -9.86
CA GLU A 193 7.22 -7.02 -8.65
C GLU A 193 6.88 -7.74 -7.35
N VAL A 194 5.67 -8.29 -7.25
CA VAL A 194 5.26 -9.07 -6.06
C VAL A 194 6.13 -10.32 -5.93
N ALA A 195 6.39 -11.02 -7.04
CA ALA A 195 7.25 -12.20 -7.05
C ALA A 195 8.72 -11.85 -6.74
N ARG A 196 9.23 -10.73 -7.24
CA ARG A 196 10.57 -10.21 -6.92
C ARG A 196 10.69 -9.95 -5.42
N LEU A 197 9.74 -9.23 -4.83
CA LEU A 197 9.71 -8.95 -3.39
C LEU A 197 9.67 -10.21 -2.53
N GLN A 198 8.90 -11.23 -2.94
CA GLN A 198 8.90 -12.51 -2.22
C GLN A 198 10.24 -13.25 -2.35
N ARG A 199 10.84 -13.31 -3.54
CA ARG A 199 12.17 -13.93 -3.72
C ARG A 199 13.25 -13.23 -2.93
N GLU A 200 13.26 -11.90 -2.89
CA GLU A 200 14.20 -11.12 -2.07
C GLU A 200 14.00 -11.34 -0.56
N THR A 201 12.77 -11.65 -0.14
CA THR A 201 12.44 -11.81 1.29
C THR A 201 12.61 -13.25 1.77
N TYR A 202 12.23 -14.23 0.96
CA TYR A 202 12.05 -15.63 1.34
C TYR A 202 12.80 -16.62 0.44
N GLY A 203 13.49 -16.14 -0.60
CA GLY A 203 14.16 -16.99 -1.61
C GLY A 203 13.23 -17.59 -2.67
N GLU A 204 11.92 -17.54 -2.47
CA GLU A 204 10.93 -18.19 -3.33
C GLU A 204 9.58 -17.43 -3.33
N ARG A 205 8.69 -17.81 -4.24
CA ARG A 205 7.30 -17.34 -4.24
C ARG A 205 6.52 -18.12 -3.17
N ARG A 206 5.70 -17.43 -2.36
CA ARG A 206 4.92 -18.03 -1.26
C ARG A 206 3.44 -17.68 -1.35
N GLY A 207 2.60 -18.65 -0.99
CA GLY A 207 1.13 -18.54 -1.00
C GLY A 207 0.52 -18.61 -2.39
N ASP A 208 -0.81 -18.73 -2.43
CA ASP A 208 -1.58 -18.59 -3.65
C ASP A 208 -2.03 -17.12 -3.81
N TRP A 209 -1.71 -16.53 -4.96
CA TRP A 209 -2.06 -15.14 -5.23
C TRP A 209 -2.05 -14.80 -6.72
N SER A 210 -2.91 -13.85 -7.10
CA SER A 210 -2.96 -13.25 -8.43
C SER A 210 -3.02 -11.73 -8.35
N VAL A 211 -2.70 -11.06 -9.46
CA VAL A 211 -2.96 -9.63 -9.64
C VAL A 211 -4.12 -9.47 -10.63
N GLU A 212 -5.05 -8.60 -10.28
CA GLU A 212 -6.10 -8.08 -11.15
C GLU A 212 -5.71 -6.68 -11.65
N ASP A 213 -5.54 -6.53 -12.96
CA ASP A 213 -5.09 -5.29 -13.61
C ASP A 213 -6.24 -4.53 -14.31
N GLY A 214 -7.46 -5.08 -14.36
CA GLY A 214 -8.59 -4.53 -15.11
C GLY A 214 -9.30 -3.33 -14.46
N PHE A 215 -9.10 -3.09 -13.17
CA PHE A 215 -9.83 -2.06 -12.40
C PHE A 215 -8.96 -0.86 -12.00
N HIS A 216 -7.94 -0.51 -12.80
CA HIS A 216 -7.06 0.62 -12.48
C HIS A 216 -7.64 2.00 -12.88
N PHE A 217 -8.75 2.07 -13.65
CA PHE A 217 -9.42 3.32 -14.10
C PHE A 217 -8.46 4.37 -14.69
N GLY A 218 -7.71 4.00 -15.72
CA GLY A 218 -6.69 4.89 -16.31
C GLY A 218 -5.38 5.04 -15.50
N GLY A 219 -5.20 4.28 -14.41
CA GLY A 219 -3.94 4.17 -13.68
C GLY A 219 -3.83 5.07 -12.46
N TYR A 220 -2.60 5.34 -12.03
CA TYR A 220 -2.35 5.99 -10.74
C TYR A 220 -2.99 7.37 -10.64
N ALA A 221 -3.70 7.62 -9.53
CA ALA A 221 -4.40 8.87 -9.24
C ALA A 221 -5.41 9.34 -10.32
N ARG A 222 -5.75 8.47 -11.28
CA ARG A 222 -6.85 8.69 -12.22
C ARG A 222 -8.13 8.10 -11.65
N THR A 223 -9.24 8.81 -11.84
CA THR A 223 -10.60 8.36 -11.54
C THR A 223 -11.43 8.38 -12.82
N ALA A 224 -12.63 7.81 -12.73
CA ALA A 224 -13.65 7.85 -13.77
C ALA A 224 -15.01 8.11 -13.09
N PRO A 225 -15.99 8.72 -13.78
CA PRO A 225 -17.29 9.03 -13.19
C PRO A 225 -17.99 7.82 -12.54
N GLU A 226 -17.83 6.64 -13.13
CA GLU A 226 -18.37 5.38 -12.58
C GLU A 226 -17.70 4.95 -11.26
N LEU A 227 -16.39 5.19 -11.11
CA LEU A 227 -15.67 4.92 -9.86
C LEU A 227 -16.08 5.93 -8.77
N ASP A 228 -16.27 7.19 -9.15
CA ASP A 228 -16.71 8.24 -8.23
C ASP A 228 -18.13 7.96 -7.73
N ALA A 229 -19.06 7.66 -8.64
CA ALA A 229 -20.43 7.27 -8.31
C ALA A 229 -20.46 6.01 -7.43
N PHE A 230 -19.62 5.02 -7.73
CA PHE A 230 -19.49 3.82 -6.91
C PHE A 230 -18.99 4.14 -5.49
N ALA A 231 -17.96 4.97 -5.35
CA ALA A 231 -17.41 5.32 -4.04
C ALA A 231 -18.44 6.07 -3.19
N ASP A 232 -19.24 6.95 -3.81
CA ASP A 232 -20.30 7.69 -3.14
C ASP A 232 -21.48 6.79 -2.75
N ASP A 233 -21.91 5.88 -3.64
CA ASP A 233 -22.92 4.85 -3.34
C ASP A 233 -22.45 3.95 -2.19
N PHE A 234 -21.19 3.50 -2.20
CA PHE A 234 -20.63 2.66 -1.16
C PHE A 234 -20.63 3.39 0.20
N ALA A 235 -20.24 4.66 0.21
CA ALA A 235 -20.29 5.49 1.41
C ALA A 235 -21.72 5.67 1.92
N GLY A 236 -22.68 5.93 1.03
CA GLY A 236 -24.10 6.08 1.38
C GLY A 236 -24.72 4.81 1.97
N ARG A 237 -24.38 3.63 1.43
CA ARG A 237 -24.89 2.33 1.92
C ARG A 237 -24.27 1.91 3.24
N HIS A 238 -22.96 2.09 3.36
CA HIS A 238 -22.17 1.40 4.39
C HIS A 238 -21.57 2.33 5.44
N GLY A 239 -21.67 3.66 5.26
CA GLY A 239 -21.03 4.64 6.13
C GLY A 239 -19.51 4.60 6.08
N ILE A 240 -18.92 4.02 5.03
CA ILE A 240 -17.48 3.85 4.87
C ILE A 240 -17.02 4.58 3.62
N VAL A 241 -16.17 5.60 3.81
CA VAL A 241 -15.57 6.34 2.70
C VAL A 241 -14.35 5.58 2.19
N LEU A 242 -14.34 5.25 0.90
CA LEU A 242 -13.22 4.61 0.24
C LEU A 242 -12.32 5.64 -0.44
N ASP A 243 -11.01 5.42 -0.34
CA ASP A 243 -10.03 6.18 -1.12
C ASP A 243 -10.12 5.82 -2.60
N ARG A 244 -10.28 6.84 -3.44
CA ARG A 244 -10.47 6.71 -4.89
C ARG A 244 -9.22 6.25 -5.64
N ILE A 245 -8.04 6.38 -5.02
CA ILE A 245 -6.77 5.98 -5.65
C ILE A 245 -6.58 4.46 -5.52
N TYR A 246 -7.00 3.87 -4.40
CA TYR A 246 -6.68 2.48 -4.02
C TYR A 246 -7.92 1.66 -3.65
N THR A 247 -8.57 1.95 -2.52
CA THR A 247 -9.54 1.04 -1.92
C THR A 247 -10.87 1.01 -2.68
N ALA A 248 -11.30 2.13 -3.27
CA ALA A 248 -12.47 2.18 -4.13
C ALA A 248 -12.28 1.31 -5.39
N LYS A 249 -11.09 1.37 -6.01
CA LYS A 249 -10.76 0.57 -7.20
C LYS A 249 -10.81 -0.92 -6.93
N MET A 250 -10.20 -1.33 -5.82
CA MET A 250 -10.28 -2.71 -5.35
C MET A 250 -11.73 -3.11 -5.09
N MET A 251 -12.49 -2.32 -4.33
CA MET A 251 -13.84 -2.69 -3.92
C MET A 251 -14.81 -2.76 -5.11
N PHE A 252 -14.68 -1.84 -6.06
CA PHE A 252 -15.36 -1.91 -7.34
C PHE A 252 -15.03 -3.23 -8.05
N GLY A 253 -13.73 -3.55 -8.16
CA GLY A 253 -13.27 -4.76 -8.82
C GLY A 253 -13.78 -6.04 -8.14
N VAL A 254 -13.78 -6.10 -6.81
CA VAL A 254 -14.32 -7.24 -6.05
C VAL A 254 -15.80 -7.46 -6.40
N LEU A 255 -16.62 -6.41 -6.37
CA LEU A 255 -18.05 -6.55 -6.65
C LEU A 255 -18.33 -6.84 -8.13
N ALA A 256 -17.58 -6.24 -9.05
CA ALA A 256 -17.69 -6.55 -10.47
C ALA A 256 -17.27 -8.00 -10.79
N LEU A 257 -16.24 -8.52 -10.12
CA LEU A 257 -15.81 -9.93 -10.27
C LEU A 257 -16.83 -10.89 -9.64
N ALA A 258 -17.44 -10.53 -8.51
CA ALA A 258 -18.55 -11.26 -7.93
C ALA A 258 -19.74 -11.35 -8.91
N GLU A 259 -20.13 -10.21 -9.49
CA GLU A 259 -21.18 -10.16 -10.51
C GLU A 259 -20.85 -11.01 -11.74
N ARG A 260 -19.57 -11.18 -12.09
CA ARG A 260 -19.12 -12.07 -13.19
C ARG A 260 -19.00 -13.54 -12.81
N GLY A 261 -19.25 -13.91 -11.55
CA GLY A 261 -19.12 -15.29 -11.07
C GLY A 261 -17.67 -15.76 -10.96
N ALA A 262 -16.72 -14.84 -10.73
CA ALA A 262 -15.29 -15.17 -10.65
C ALA A 262 -14.87 -15.79 -9.29
N PHE A 263 -15.78 -15.81 -8.31
CA PHE A 263 -15.54 -16.42 -7.00
C PHE A 263 -16.36 -17.71 -6.83
N PRO A 264 -15.86 -18.70 -6.08
CA PRO A 264 -16.62 -19.91 -5.76
C PRO A 264 -17.95 -19.58 -5.06
N GLU A 265 -18.97 -20.40 -5.30
CA GLU A 265 -20.24 -20.28 -4.58
C GLU A 265 -20.01 -20.42 -3.07
N GLY A 266 -20.68 -19.58 -2.27
CA GLY A 266 -20.53 -19.59 -0.82
C GLY A 266 -19.23 -18.95 -0.30
N ALA A 267 -18.34 -18.45 -1.18
CA ALA A 267 -17.04 -17.97 -0.76
C ALA A 267 -17.12 -16.78 0.21
N ARG A 268 -16.24 -16.83 1.21
CA ARG A 268 -15.98 -15.77 2.19
C ARG A 268 -14.84 -14.91 1.65
N ILE A 269 -15.18 -13.71 1.21
CA ILE A 269 -14.25 -12.75 0.63
C ILE A 269 -13.91 -11.70 1.69
N LEU A 270 -12.62 -11.53 1.99
CA LEU A 270 -12.15 -10.47 2.86
C LEU A 270 -11.50 -9.36 2.04
N ALA A 271 -12.01 -8.13 2.12
CA ALA A 271 -11.38 -6.96 1.55
C ALA A 271 -10.62 -6.17 2.63
N VAL A 272 -9.33 -5.91 2.37
CA VAL A 272 -8.48 -5.13 3.25
C VAL A 272 -8.62 -3.65 2.91
N ILE A 273 -9.21 -2.88 3.82
CA ILE A 273 -9.31 -1.43 3.72
C ILE A 273 -7.98 -0.85 4.22
N THR A 274 -7.09 -0.51 3.30
CA THR A 274 -5.69 -0.14 3.59
C THR A 274 -5.48 1.33 3.94
N GLY A 275 -6.55 2.08 4.16
CA GLY A 275 -6.51 3.54 4.28
C GLY A 275 -6.13 4.28 3.01
#